data_AF-A0A1V2C4N1-F1
#
_entry.id   AF-A0A1V2C4N1-F1
#
_cell.length_a   1.000
_cell.length_b   1.000
_cell.length_c   1.000
_cell.angle_alpha   90.00
_cell.angle_beta   90.00
_cell.angle_gamma   90.00
#
_symmetry.space_group_name_H-M   'P 1'
#
loop_
_entity.id
_entity.type
_entity.pdbx_description
1 polymer ?
#
loop_
_entity_poly.entity_id
_entity_poly.type
_entity_poly.pdbx_seq_one_letter_code
_entity_poly.pdbx_strand_id
1 'polypeptide(L)'
;MFIECRFKSKINKKTLIMVGGIHTNLFPEQTLLDLKPHVIGIGEGEITITEILKEIHTKNFDKIEGVCFIKDGKPFRTSPRKLNKNIDGFPLPARHLIPKEDFIMNNRMFNTDILMTHIMPGRG
;
A
#
# COMPACT_ATOMS: atom_id res chain seq x y z
N MET A 1 -11.03 9.90 -17.15
CA MET A 1 -11.75 8.68 -16.70
C MET A 1 -11.43 8.31 -15.24
N PHE A 2 -10.20 7.90 -14.88
CA PHE A 2 -9.91 7.39 -13.52
C PHE A 2 -10.05 8.40 -12.36
N ILE A 3 -9.60 9.64 -12.53
CA ILE A 3 -9.77 10.73 -11.53
C ILE A 3 -11.26 10.98 -11.25
N GLU A 4 -12.08 10.95 -12.28
CA GLU A 4 -13.51 11.20 -12.15
C GLU A 4 -14.20 10.07 -11.37
N CYS A 5 -13.81 8.81 -11.65
CA CYS A 5 -14.27 7.65 -10.88
C CYS A 5 -13.91 7.78 -9.39
N ARG A 6 -12.70 8.24 -9.05
CA ARG A 6 -12.25 8.47 -7.66
C ARG A 6 -13.20 9.43 -6.93
N PHE A 7 -13.54 10.57 -7.52
CA PHE A 7 -14.36 11.60 -6.89
C PHE A 7 -15.85 11.25 -6.86
N LYS A 8 -16.34 10.45 -7.82
CA LYS A 8 -17.74 10.02 -7.89
C LYS A 8 -18.03 8.73 -7.12
N SER A 9 -17.01 7.97 -6.75
CA SER A 9 -17.17 6.72 -6.00
C SER A 9 -17.79 6.96 -4.62
N LYS A 10 -18.83 6.20 -4.29
CA LYS A 10 -19.43 6.19 -2.95
C LYS A 10 -18.78 5.08 -2.14
N ILE A 11 -18.05 5.45 -1.10
CA ILE A 11 -17.41 4.50 -0.18
C ILE A 11 -18.28 4.37 1.06
N ASN A 12 -18.53 3.13 1.51
CA ASN A 12 -19.27 2.89 2.74
C ASN A 12 -18.54 3.53 3.92
N LYS A 13 -19.26 4.24 4.80
CA LYS A 13 -18.68 4.93 5.97
C LYS A 13 -17.89 3.99 6.90
N LYS A 14 -18.21 2.69 6.90
CA LYS A 14 -17.53 1.67 7.70
C LYS A 14 -16.25 1.12 7.03
N THR A 15 -16.00 1.45 5.76
CA THR A 15 -14.80 0.98 5.05
C THR A 15 -13.55 1.70 5.55
N LEU A 16 -12.52 0.93 5.89
CA LEU A 16 -11.17 1.44 6.08
C LEU A 16 -10.55 1.72 4.71
N ILE A 17 -9.93 2.89 4.58
CA ILE A 17 -9.19 3.32 3.39
C ILE A 17 -7.77 3.53 3.82
N MET A 18 -6.86 2.75 3.27
CA MET A 18 -5.43 2.87 3.53
C MET A 18 -4.67 2.91 2.20
N VAL A 19 -3.53 3.60 2.17
CA VAL A 19 -2.71 3.76 0.97
C VAL A 19 -1.26 3.45 1.30
N GLY A 20 -0.56 2.74 0.42
CA GLY A 20 0.88 2.52 0.50
C GLY A 20 1.55 2.75 -0.87
N GLY A 21 2.82 2.41 -0.97
CA GLY A 21 3.60 2.48 -2.21
C GLY A 21 4.67 3.58 -2.20
N ILE A 22 5.36 3.77 -3.33
CA ILE A 22 6.54 4.66 -3.35
C ILE A 22 6.20 6.13 -3.06
N HIS A 23 5.03 6.61 -3.49
CA HIS A 23 4.61 7.99 -3.23
C HIS A 23 4.39 8.26 -1.75
N THR A 24 3.90 7.27 -0.99
CA THR A 24 3.71 7.43 0.46
C THR A 24 5.03 7.44 1.21
N ASN A 25 6.08 6.83 0.66
CA ASN A 25 7.42 6.89 1.21
C ASN A 25 8.07 8.27 1.00
N LEU A 26 7.90 8.84 -0.20
CA LEU A 26 8.51 10.11 -0.58
C LEU A 26 7.74 11.32 -0.04
N PHE A 27 6.41 11.27 -0.12
CA PHE A 27 5.51 12.40 0.18
C PHE A 27 4.31 11.96 1.03
N PRO A 28 4.50 11.41 2.25
CA PRO A 28 3.42 10.85 3.05
C PRO A 28 2.33 11.87 3.40
N GLU A 29 2.71 13.06 3.87
CA GLU A 29 1.75 14.09 4.29
C GLU A 29 0.98 14.66 3.10
N GLN A 30 1.67 14.95 2.00
CA GLN A 30 1.02 15.44 0.78
C GLN A 30 0.05 14.40 0.23
N THR A 31 0.48 13.12 0.16
CA THR A 31 -0.38 12.02 -0.27
C THR A 31 -1.59 11.85 0.66
N LEU A 32 -1.41 12.05 1.98
CA LEU A 32 -2.50 12.00 2.96
C LEU A 32 -3.51 13.12 2.72
N LEU A 33 -3.04 14.35 2.48
CA LEU A 33 -3.91 15.50 2.26
C LEU A 33 -4.64 15.43 0.91
N ASP A 34 -3.97 14.93 -0.13
CA ASP A 34 -4.53 14.82 -1.49
C ASP A 34 -5.55 13.68 -1.59
N LEU A 35 -5.19 12.50 -1.07
CA LEU A 35 -6.04 11.32 -1.18
C LEU A 35 -7.04 11.18 -0.03
N LYS A 36 -6.80 11.82 1.12
CA LYS A 36 -7.64 11.75 2.33
C LYS A 36 -7.99 10.31 2.76
N PRO A 37 -7.06 9.34 2.78
CA PRO A 37 -7.31 8.03 3.38
C PRO A 37 -7.39 8.15 4.91
N HIS A 38 -7.80 7.07 5.57
CA HIS A 38 -7.77 7.00 7.04
C HIS A 38 -6.34 6.86 7.56
N VAL A 39 -5.47 6.18 6.82
CA VAL A 39 -4.06 5.96 7.17
C VAL A 39 -3.23 5.72 5.92
N ILE A 40 -1.97 6.12 5.97
CA ILE A 40 -0.95 5.86 4.96
C ILE A 40 0.14 4.99 5.57
N GLY A 41 0.54 3.94 4.86
CA GLY A 41 1.72 3.14 5.18
C GLY A 41 3.00 3.76 4.61
N ILE A 42 4.07 3.76 5.39
CA ILE A 42 5.40 4.27 5.04
C ILE A 42 6.40 3.12 5.22
N GLY A 43 7.11 2.78 4.16
CA GLY A 43 8.07 1.68 4.11
C GLY A 43 7.41 0.36 3.72
N GLU A 44 7.90 -0.72 4.32
CA GLU A 44 7.43 -2.09 4.10
C GLU A 44 6.00 -2.30 4.65
N GLY A 45 5.17 -2.98 3.88
CA GLY A 45 3.74 -3.11 4.14
C GLY A 45 3.35 -4.41 4.85
N GLU A 46 4.21 -5.43 4.80
CA GLU A 46 3.93 -6.82 5.17
C GLU A 46 3.44 -6.94 6.62
N ILE A 47 4.13 -6.26 7.55
CA ILE A 47 3.75 -6.23 8.96
C ILE A 47 2.78 -5.08 9.22
N THR A 48 3.04 -3.90 8.65
CA THR A 48 2.26 -2.67 8.85
C THR A 48 0.78 -2.87 8.55
N ILE A 49 0.45 -3.56 7.45
CA ILE A 49 -0.94 -3.82 7.05
C ILE A 49 -1.68 -4.65 8.10
N THR A 50 -1.01 -5.65 8.70
CA THR A 50 -1.62 -6.51 9.71
C THR A 50 -1.91 -5.76 11.00
N GLU A 51 -1.04 -4.83 11.38
CA GLU A 51 -1.25 -3.96 12.56
C GLU A 51 -2.37 -2.95 12.31
N ILE A 52 -2.44 -2.35 11.12
CA ILE A 52 -3.53 -1.46 10.72
C ILE A 52 -4.88 -2.20 10.80
N LEU A 53 -4.93 -3.44 10.31
CA LEU A 53 -6.15 -4.25 10.33
C LEU A 53 -6.62 -4.61 11.75
N LYS A 54 -5.69 -4.77 12.70
CA LYS A 54 -6.06 -4.97 14.12
C LYS A 54 -6.78 -3.76 14.71
N GLU A 55 -6.49 -2.57 14.19
CA GLU A 55 -7.09 -1.30 14.61
C GLU A 55 -8.23 -0.84 13.67
N ILE A 56 -8.81 -1.74 12.87
CA ILE A 56 -9.83 -1.36 11.86
C ILE A 56 -11.09 -0.71 12.47
N HIS A 57 -11.47 -1.12 13.67
CA HIS A 57 -12.67 -0.63 14.35
C HIS A 57 -12.45 0.70 15.08
N THR A 58 -11.31 0.83 15.75
CA THR A 58 -10.92 2.03 16.53
C THR A 58 -10.37 3.13 15.63
N LYS A 59 -9.73 2.74 14.52
CA LYS A 59 -8.89 3.60 13.66
C LYS A 59 -7.83 4.36 14.46
N ASN A 60 -7.34 3.74 15.55
CA ASN A 60 -6.26 4.31 16.36
C ASN A 60 -4.92 3.74 15.88
N PHE A 61 -4.16 4.56 15.16
CA PHE A 61 -2.90 4.13 14.56
C PHE A 61 -1.67 4.62 15.33
N ASP A 62 -1.86 5.23 16.52
CA ASP A 62 -0.80 5.89 17.30
C ASP A 62 0.41 5.00 17.59
N LYS A 63 0.16 3.69 17.77
CA LYS A 63 1.19 2.70 18.16
C LYS A 63 1.78 1.92 16.99
N ILE A 64 1.34 2.18 15.77
CA ILE A 64 1.79 1.45 14.57
C ILE A 64 3.01 2.17 14.02
N GLU A 65 4.14 1.48 13.89
CA GLU A 65 5.34 2.08 13.28
C GLU A 65 5.18 2.23 11.76
N GLY A 66 5.73 3.29 11.19
CA GLY A 66 5.76 3.50 9.75
C GLY A 66 4.40 3.84 9.15
N VAL A 67 3.62 4.71 9.80
CA VAL A 67 2.36 5.21 9.25
C VAL A 67 2.24 6.73 9.35
N CYS A 68 1.35 7.29 8.53
CA CYS A 68 0.92 8.68 8.62
C CYS A 68 -0.60 8.80 8.53
N PHE A 69 -1.20 9.60 9.40
CA PHE A 69 -2.65 9.82 9.46
C PHE A 69 -2.97 11.19 10.04
N ILE A 70 -4.25 11.58 10.06
CA ILE A 70 -4.67 12.85 10.65
C ILE A 70 -4.87 12.66 12.15
N LYS A 71 -4.10 13.40 12.95
CA LYS A 71 -4.23 13.49 14.40
C LYS A 71 -4.44 14.96 14.78
N ASP A 72 -5.47 15.22 15.56
CA ASP A 72 -5.81 16.59 16.01
C ASP A 72 -5.89 17.61 14.86
N GLY A 73 -6.44 17.17 13.72
CA GLY A 73 -6.63 17.99 12.52
C GLY A 73 -5.38 18.20 11.66
N LYS A 74 -4.25 17.57 11.98
CA LYS A 74 -2.98 17.72 11.24
C LYS A 74 -2.39 16.37 10.85
N PRO A 75 -1.63 16.30 9.74
CA PRO A 75 -0.82 15.13 9.44
C PRO A 75 0.13 14.81 10.59
N PHE A 76 0.15 13.55 11.01
CA PHE A 76 1.03 13.03 12.05
C PHE A 76 1.70 11.77 11.53
N ARG A 77 3.03 11.67 11.72
CA ARG A 77 3.82 10.49 11.37
C ARG A 77 4.22 9.77 12.65
N THR A 78 4.09 8.45 12.65
CA THR A 78 4.62 7.62 13.74
C THR A 78 6.11 7.38 13.55
N SER A 79 6.73 6.71 14.53
CA SER A 79 8.13 6.30 14.43
C SER A 79 8.39 5.49 13.16
N PRO A 80 9.57 5.62 12.53
CA PRO A 80 9.90 4.84 11.33
C PRO A 80 9.89 3.35 11.65
N ARG A 81 9.31 2.54 10.75
CA ARG A 81 9.38 1.08 10.87
C ARG A 81 10.77 0.59 10.53
N LYS A 82 11.33 -0.25 11.41
CA LYS A 82 12.60 -0.94 11.13
C LYS A 82 12.40 -1.99 10.03
N LEU A 83 13.29 -1.99 9.04
CA LEU A 83 13.29 -3.00 7.98
C LEU A 83 13.54 -4.40 8.55
N ASN A 84 12.72 -5.37 8.15
CA ASN A 84 12.89 -6.75 8.58
C ASN A 84 14.02 -7.41 7.78
N LYS A 85 15.19 -7.65 8.38
CA LYS A 85 16.36 -8.23 7.68
C LYS A 85 16.10 -9.60 7.04
N ASN A 86 15.19 -10.41 7.59
CA ASN A 86 14.89 -11.74 7.09
C ASN A 86 13.73 -11.71 6.09
N ILE A 87 14.04 -11.51 4.81
CA ILE A 87 13.04 -11.47 3.72
C ILE A 87 12.44 -12.86 3.49
N ASP A 88 13.24 -13.91 3.59
CA ASP A 88 12.81 -15.30 3.41
C ASP A 88 11.80 -15.75 4.47
N GLY A 89 11.64 -14.96 5.55
CA GLY A 89 10.60 -15.16 6.55
C GLY A 89 9.19 -14.80 6.06
N PHE A 90 9.05 -14.10 4.93
CA PHE A 90 7.74 -13.76 4.36
C PHE A 90 7.24 -14.83 3.38
N PRO A 91 5.91 -15.04 3.29
CA PRO A 91 5.36 -15.96 2.32
C PRO A 91 5.63 -15.47 0.89
N LEU A 92 5.76 -16.41 -0.04
CA LEU A 92 5.79 -16.07 -1.46
C LEU A 92 4.50 -15.32 -1.85
N PRO A 93 4.58 -14.39 -2.83
CA PRO A 93 3.39 -13.71 -3.33
C PRO A 93 2.29 -14.70 -3.70
N ALA A 94 1.06 -14.46 -3.25
CA ALA A 94 -0.08 -15.36 -3.43
C ALA A 94 -0.63 -15.36 -4.87
N ARG A 95 0.23 -15.62 -5.86
CA ARG A 95 -0.10 -15.66 -7.30
C ARG A 95 -1.17 -16.69 -7.65
N HIS A 96 -1.33 -17.71 -6.80
CA HIS A 96 -2.38 -18.72 -6.93
C HIS A 96 -3.80 -18.18 -6.71
N LEU A 97 -3.96 -16.96 -6.19
CA LEU A 97 -5.26 -16.31 -5.95
C LEU A 97 -5.74 -15.43 -7.11
N ILE A 98 -4.93 -15.24 -8.15
CA ILE A 98 -5.24 -14.34 -9.28
C ILE A 98 -5.09 -15.06 -10.62
N PRO A 99 -5.86 -14.66 -11.66
CA PRO A 99 -5.67 -15.12 -13.03
C PRO A 99 -4.21 -14.98 -13.48
N LYS A 100 -3.75 -15.93 -14.31
CA LYS A 100 -2.37 -15.97 -14.79
C LYS A 100 -2.04 -14.73 -15.64
N GLU A 101 -3.02 -14.24 -16.37
CA GLU A 101 -2.96 -13.11 -17.28
C GLU A 101 -2.74 -11.78 -16.56
N ASP A 102 -3.04 -11.72 -15.25
CA ASP A 102 -2.84 -10.51 -14.44
C ASP A 102 -1.36 -10.28 -14.07
N PHE A 103 -0.54 -11.34 -14.07
CA PHE A 103 0.88 -11.25 -13.72
C PHE A 103 1.82 -11.81 -14.79
N ILE A 104 1.30 -12.47 -15.82
CA ILE A 104 2.03 -12.82 -17.04
C ILE A 104 1.56 -11.89 -18.15
N MET A 105 2.47 -11.02 -18.55
CA MET A 105 2.22 -9.95 -19.49
C MET A 105 2.73 -10.34 -20.86
N ASN A 106 1.90 -10.10 -21.87
CA ASN A 106 2.25 -10.23 -23.29
C ASN A 106 2.44 -8.83 -23.88
N ASN A 107 3.14 -8.72 -25.01
CA ASN A 107 3.27 -7.47 -25.79
C ASN A 107 3.84 -6.27 -25.01
N ARG A 108 4.63 -6.53 -23.95
CA ARG A 108 5.33 -5.47 -23.19
C ARG A 108 6.49 -4.84 -23.98
N MET A 109 7.07 -5.62 -24.88
CA MET A 109 8.12 -5.18 -25.79
C MET A 109 7.53 -5.06 -27.20
N PHE A 110 7.81 -3.94 -27.87
CA PHE A 110 7.26 -3.69 -29.21
C PHE A 110 7.68 -4.80 -30.17
N ASN A 111 6.71 -5.36 -30.90
CA ASN A 111 6.92 -6.39 -31.92
C ASN A 111 7.51 -7.72 -31.39
N THR A 112 7.20 -8.12 -30.16
CA THR A 112 7.55 -9.46 -29.65
C THR A 112 6.38 -10.14 -28.95
N ASP A 113 6.31 -11.47 -29.06
CA ASP A 113 5.36 -12.34 -28.34
C ASP A 113 5.98 -12.92 -27.05
N ILE A 114 6.91 -12.17 -26.42
CA ILE A 114 7.61 -12.64 -25.22
C ILE A 114 6.69 -12.52 -24.01
N LEU A 115 6.51 -13.64 -23.30
CA LEU A 115 5.86 -13.68 -21.99
C LEU A 115 6.79 -13.07 -20.94
N MET A 116 6.30 -12.10 -20.17
CA MET A 116 7.07 -11.42 -19.12
C MET A 116 6.31 -11.43 -17.80
N THR A 117 7.01 -11.64 -16.69
CA THR A 117 6.49 -11.40 -15.33
C THR A 117 7.48 -10.54 -14.58
N HIS A 118 6.97 -9.63 -13.74
CA HIS A 118 7.83 -8.94 -12.79
C HIS A 118 8.16 -9.87 -11.62
N ILE A 119 9.43 -9.95 -11.27
CA ILE A 119 9.94 -10.63 -10.08
C ILE A 119 10.75 -9.58 -9.34
N MET A 120 10.51 -9.44 -8.04
CA MET A 120 11.41 -8.70 -7.15
C MET A 120 12.35 -9.72 -6.50
N PRO A 121 13.61 -9.85 -6.96
CA PRO A 121 14.57 -10.77 -6.36
C PRO A 121 15.17 -10.24 -5.04
N GLY A 122 14.92 -8.97 -4.72
CA GLY A 122 15.40 -8.31 -3.51
C GLY A 122 14.69 -6.96 -3.31
N ARG A 123 15.08 -6.27 -2.26
CA ARG A 123 14.66 -4.89 -1.94
C ARG A 123 15.87 -3.98 -2.00
N GLY A 124 15.69 -2.75 -2.47
CA GLY A 124 16.70 -1.68 -2.42
C GLY A 124 17.99 -2.01 -3.17
#